data_AF-A0A914YFR0-F1
#
_entry.id   AF-A0A914YFR0-F1
#
_cell.length_a   1.000
_cell.length_b   1.000
_cell.length_c   1.000
_cell.angle_alpha   90.00
_cell.angle_beta   90.00
_cell.angle_gamma   90.00
#
_symmetry.space_group_name_H-M   'P 1'
#
loop_
_entity.id
_entity.type
_entity.pdbx_description
1 polymer ?
#
loop_
_entity_poly.entity_id
_entity_poly.type
_entity_poly.pdbx_seq_one_letter_code
_entity_poly.pdbx_strand_id
1 'polypeptide(L)'
;MRRAREDDEDGSVAVGPIRIDGAAHRVFANDQPVPIGPTEYRLLHFFMTHPERVYTRAQLLDHVWGGSVYVEERTIDVHIRRLRKTLEPFNAENMVQTVRGAGYRFSTAT
;
A
#
# COMPACT_ATOMS: atom_id res chain seq x y z
N MET A 1 21.15 -3.46 10.21
CA MET A 1 20.70 -2.06 10.18
C MET A 1 19.18 -2.05 10.06
N ARG A 2 18.46 -1.70 11.14
CA ARG A 2 17.00 -1.57 11.17
C ARG A 2 16.76 -0.06 11.23
N ARG A 3 16.49 0.60 10.10
CA ARG A 3 16.03 2.00 10.17
C ARG A 3 14.60 1.97 10.68
N ALA A 4 14.42 2.70 11.77
CA ALA A 4 13.23 2.76 12.58
C ALA A 4 12.06 3.34 11.78
N ARG A 5 10.86 2.92 12.17
CA ARG A 5 9.62 3.64 11.91
C ARG A 5 9.73 4.98 12.64
N GLU A 6 10.17 6.00 11.93
CA GLU A 6 9.81 7.37 12.25
C GLU A 6 8.48 7.57 11.54
N ASP A 7 7.37 7.28 12.24
CA ASP A 7 6.08 7.80 11.83
C ASP A 7 6.18 9.31 12.04
N ASP A 8 6.62 10.05 11.02
CA ASP A 8 6.59 11.51 11.05
C ASP A 8 5.14 11.96 11.28
N GLU A 9 4.92 12.97 12.13
CA GLU A 9 3.59 13.52 12.46
C GLU A 9 2.72 13.86 11.22
N ASP A 10 3.35 14.01 10.06
CA ASP A 10 2.73 14.32 8.77
C ASP A 10 2.26 13.09 7.96
N GLY A 11 2.40 11.87 8.50
CA GLY A 11 1.96 10.63 7.86
C GLY A 11 2.91 10.10 6.78
N SER A 12 4.17 10.53 6.78
CA SER A 12 5.23 9.98 5.92
C SER A 12 5.66 8.59 6.39
N VAL A 13 5.99 7.70 5.46
CA VAL A 13 6.41 6.32 5.79
C VAL A 13 7.37 5.80 4.73
N ALA A 14 8.41 5.07 5.16
CA ALA A 14 9.38 4.44 4.26
C ALA A 14 9.55 2.95 4.59
N VAL A 15 9.41 2.09 3.57
CA VAL A 15 9.60 0.64 3.69
C VAL A 15 10.29 0.11 2.44
N GLY A 16 11.48 -0.47 2.61
CA GLY A 16 12.29 -0.96 1.50
C GLY A 16 12.59 0.17 0.49
N PRO A 17 12.35 -0.03 -0.81
CA PRO A 17 12.60 1.00 -1.83
C PRO A 17 11.51 2.07 -1.89
N ILE A 18 10.37 1.89 -1.21
CA ILE A 18 9.21 2.78 -1.31
C ILE A 18 9.22 3.80 -0.17
N ARG A 19 8.97 5.06 -0.50
CA ARG A 19 8.75 6.15 0.45
C ARG A 19 7.48 6.91 0.10
N ILE A 20 6.68 7.22 1.10
CA ILE A 20 5.54 8.13 1.02
C ILE A 20 5.90 9.40 1.78
N ASP A 21 5.67 10.52 1.12
CA ASP A 21 5.58 11.85 1.72
C ASP A 21 4.09 12.11 2.00
N GLY A 22 3.72 12.07 3.28
CA GLY A 22 2.34 12.19 3.74
C GLY A 22 1.77 13.60 3.49
N ALA A 23 2.53 14.64 3.85
CA ALA A 23 2.14 16.03 3.66
C ALA A 23 1.90 16.39 2.19
N ALA A 24 2.76 15.91 1.28
CA ALA A 24 2.65 16.20 -0.14
C ALA A 24 1.77 15.22 -0.93
N HIS A 25 1.29 14.14 -0.29
CA HIS A 25 0.66 12.99 -0.96
C HIS A 25 1.48 12.46 -2.14
N ARG A 26 2.80 12.32 -1.96
CA ARG A 26 3.72 11.84 -3.01
C ARG A 26 4.30 10.48 -2.66
N VAL A 27 4.47 9.65 -3.67
CA VAL A 27 5.10 8.34 -3.55
C VAL A 27 6.37 8.32 -4.37
N PHE A 28 7.42 7.75 -3.81
CA PHE A 28 8.70 7.55 -4.44
C PHE A 28 9.10 6.08 -4.34
N ALA A 29 9.72 5.56 -5.38
CA ALA A 29 10.37 4.25 -5.37
C ALA A 29 11.79 4.41 -5.90
N ASN A 30 12.80 4.05 -5.10
CA ASN A 30 14.22 4.31 -5.42
C ASN A 30 14.48 5.77 -5.82
N ASP A 31 13.92 6.71 -5.06
CA ASP A 31 13.96 8.16 -5.28
C ASP A 31 13.31 8.66 -6.59
N GLN A 32 12.66 7.78 -7.36
CA GLN A 32 11.88 8.16 -8.53
C GLN A 32 10.41 8.38 -8.16
N PRO A 33 9.76 9.46 -8.64
CA PRO A 33 8.36 9.70 -8.37
C PRO A 33 7.46 8.65 -9.03
N VAL A 34 6.51 8.13 -8.26
CA VAL A 34 5.56 7.11 -8.71
C VAL A 34 4.21 7.77 -8.99
N PRO A 35 3.71 7.77 -10.23
CA PRO A 35 2.37 8.27 -10.53
C PRO A 35 1.33 7.28 -10.01
N ILE A 36 0.58 7.67 -8.99
CA ILE A 36 -0.35 6.79 -8.29
C ILE A 36 -1.73 7.45 -8.15
N GLY A 37 -2.79 6.65 -8.29
CA GLY A 37 -4.15 7.10 -8.08
C GLY A 37 -4.46 7.31 -6.58
N PRO A 38 -5.50 8.09 -6.24
CA PRO A 38 -5.82 8.41 -4.85
C PRO A 38 -6.22 7.19 -4.02
N THR A 39 -6.78 6.16 -4.66
CA THR A 39 -7.17 4.92 -3.98
C THR A 39 -5.98 3.99 -3.80
N GLU A 40 -5.18 3.81 -4.84
CA GLU A 40 -3.94 3.04 -4.76
C GLU A 40 -2.96 3.65 -3.75
N TYR A 41 -2.91 4.99 -3.64
CA TYR A 41 -2.17 5.71 -2.62
C TYR A 41 -2.61 5.31 -1.22
N ARG A 42 -3.92 5.40 -0.92
CA ARG A 42 -4.46 5.05 0.39
C ARG A 42 -4.22 3.58 0.74
N LEU A 43 -4.37 2.68 -0.24
CA LEU A 43 -4.02 1.26 -0.07
C LEU A 43 -2.54 1.08 0.26
N LEU A 44 -1.64 1.71 -0.49
CA LEU A 44 -0.20 1.60 -0.28
C LEU A 44 0.22 2.18 1.08
N HIS A 45 -0.32 3.34 1.45
CA HIS A 45 -0.07 3.97 2.75
C HIS A 45 -0.54 3.07 3.91
N PHE A 46 -1.76 2.53 3.81
CA PHE A 46 -2.28 1.58 4.79
C PHE A 46 -1.38 0.35 4.93
N PHE A 47 -0.95 -0.21 3.80
CA PHE A 47 -0.06 -1.37 3.78
C PHE A 47 1.31 -1.08 4.38
N MET A 48 1.90 0.08 4.07
CA MET A 48 3.23 0.47 4.57
C MET A 48 3.23 0.83 6.06
N THR A 49 2.11 1.32 6.60
CA THR A 49 1.91 1.53 8.04
C THR A 49 1.61 0.22 8.78
N HIS A 50 1.10 -0.80 8.08
CA HIS A 50 0.78 -2.13 8.63
C HIS A 50 1.49 -3.29 7.92
N PRO A 51 2.83 -3.29 7.81
CA PRO A 51 3.56 -4.30 7.07
C PRO A 51 3.52 -5.66 7.80
N GLU A 52 3.77 -6.72 7.04
CA GLU A 52 3.80 -8.14 7.43
C GLU A 52 2.46 -8.73 7.89
N ARG A 53 1.42 -7.91 8.10
CA ARG A 53 0.09 -8.36 8.50
C ARG A 53 -0.80 -8.65 7.29
N VAL A 54 -1.57 -9.74 7.38
CA VAL A 54 -2.58 -10.12 6.39
C VAL A 54 -3.90 -9.44 6.71
N TYR A 55 -4.50 -8.83 5.69
CA TYR A 55 -5.82 -8.19 5.74
C TYR A 55 -6.77 -8.82 4.73
N THR A 56 -8.00 -9.08 5.17
CA THR A 56 -9.09 -9.54 4.28
C THR A 56 -9.56 -8.40 3.38
N ARG A 57 -10.32 -8.73 2.33
CA ARG A 57 -10.92 -7.72 1.44
C ARG A 57 -11.85 -6.79 2.19
N ALA A 58 -12.73 -7.33 3.03
CA ALA A 58 -13.63 -6.56 3.89
C ALA A 58 -12.85 -5.59 4.80
N GLN A 59 -11.77 -6.06 5.43
CA GLN A 59 -10.93 -5.20 6.26
C GLN A 59 -10.28 -4.06 5.45
N LEU A 60 -9.74 -4.35 4.25
CA LEU A 60 -9.16 -3.32 3.40
C LEU A 60 -10.21 -2.29 2.94
N LEU A 61 -11.42 -2.75 2.66
CA LEU A 61 -12.57 -1.90 2.34
C LEU A 61 -12.85 -0.91 3.47
N ASP A 62 -13.01 -1.42 4.69
CA ASP A 62 -13.33 -0.62 5.87
C ASP A 62 -12.26 0.45 6.14
N HIS A 63 -10.97 0.10 5.99
CA HIS A 63 -9.87 1.02 6.29
C HIS A 63 -9.62 2.06 5.19
N VAL A 64 -9.86 1.74 3.91
CA VAL A 64 -9.49 2.62 2.79
C VAL A 64 -10.67 3.45 2.25
N TRP A 65 -11.88 2.90 2.26
CA TRP A 65 -13.09 3.56 1.76
C TRP A 65 -13.99 4.10 2.87
N GLY A 66 -13.92 3.53 4.08
CA GLY A 66 -14.83 3.87 5.18
C GLY A 66 -16.23 3.31 4.98
N GLY A 67 -16.97 3.17 6.08
CA GLY A 67 -18.26 2.46 6.13
C GLY A 67 -19.43 3.10 5.38
N SER A 68 -19.24 4.25 4.71
CA SER A 68 -20.32 4.98 4.01
C SER A 68 -20.35 4.77 2.49
N VAL A 69 -19.48 3.93 1.94
CA VAL A 69 -19.47 3.64 0.49
C VAL A 69 -19.82 2.18 0.25
N TYR A 70 -20.91 1.94 -0.48
CA TYR A 70 -21.28 0.60 -0.92
C TYR A 70 -20.36 0.17 -2.07
N VAL A 71 -19.21 -0.41 -1.72
CA VAL A 71 -18.20 -0.92 -2.65
C VAL A 71 -18.05 -2.42 -2.42
N GLU A 72 -18.03 -3.18 -3.51
CA GLU A 72 -17.89 -4.63 -3.44
C GLU A 72 -16.43 -5.04 -3.12
N GLU A 73 -16.25 -6.18 -2.45
CA GLU A 73 -14.92 -6.74 -2.20
C GLU A 73 -14.09 -6.94 -3.48
N ARG A 74 -14.75 -7.18 -4.63
CA ARG A 74 -14.11 -7.31 -5.94
C ARG A 74 -13.41 -6.02 -6.39
N THR A 75 -13.84 -4.87 -5.91
CA THR A 75 -13.19 -3.58 -6.20
C THR A 75 -11.79 -3.53 -5.57
N ILE A 76 -11.57 -4.17 -4.41
CA ILE A 76 -10.23 -4.31 -3.82
C ILE A 76 -9.29 -5.03 -4.79
N ASP A 77 -9.73 -6.13 -5.40
CA ASP A 77 -8.90 -6.89 -6.34
C ASP A 77 -8.44 -6.02 -7.53
N VAL A 78 -9.31 -5.14 -8.03
CA VAL A 78 -9.00 -4.20 -9.13
C VAL A 78 -7.94 -3.19 -8.69
N HIS A 79 -8.09 -2.60 -7.50
CA HIS A 79 -7.13 -1.62 -7.00
C HIS A 79 -5.79 -2.26 -6.59
N ILE A 80 -5.79 -3.49 -6.07
CA ILE A 80 -4.55 -4.25 -5.84
C ILE A 80 -3.82 -4.49 -7.17
N ARG A 81 -4.54 -4.89 -8.22
CA ARG A 81 -3.94 -5.09 -9.56
C ARG A 81 -3.36 -3.79 -10.12
N ARG A 82 -4.08 -2.67 -9.98
CA ARG A 82 -3.60 -1.35 -10.41
C ARG A 82 -2.38 -0.90 -9.62
N LEU A 83 -2.42 -1.03 -8.30
CA LEU A 83 -1.28 -0.73 -7.43
C LEU A 83 -0.04 -1.51 -7.83
N ARG A 84 -0.15 -2.83 -8.02
CA ARG A 84 0.97 -3.65 -8.51
C ARG A 84 1.52 -3.15 -9.84
N LYS A 85 0.64 -2.88 -10.81
CA LYS A 85 1.04 -2.33 -12.12
C LYS A 85 1.73 -0.96 -12.01
N THR A 86 1.31 -0.13 -11.06
CA THR A 86 1.96 1.16 -10.78
C THR A 86 3.37 0.98 -10.19
N LEU A 87 3.58 -0.06 -9.39
CA LEU A 87 4.87 -0.36 -8.74
C LEU A 87 5.81 -1.21 -9.60
N GLU A 88 5.29 -1.92 -10.61
CA GLU A 88 6.03 -2.81 -11.51
C GLU A 88 7.21 -2.14 -12.22
N PRO A 89 7.11 -0.91 -12.77
CA PRO A 89 8.28 -0.24 -13.36
C PRO A 89 9.45 0.00 -12.40
N PHE A 90 9.20 -0.12 -11.09
CA PHE A 90 10.17 0.11 -10.02
C PHE A 90 10.58 -1.19 -9.31
N ASN A 91 10.17 -2.36 -9.82
CA ASN A 91 10.41 -3.69 -9.24
C ASN A 91 9.90 -3.84 -7.79
N ALA A 92 8.81 -3.14 -7.46
CA ALA A 92 8.24 -3.11 -6.11
C ALA A 92 6.84 -3.75 -6.02
N GLU A 93 6.34 -4.31 -7.13
CA GLU A 93 5.02 -4.95 -7.22
C GLU A 93 4.89 -6.19 -6.33
N ASN A 94 5.99 -6.92 -6.14
CA ASN A 94 6.04 -8.15 -5.32
C ASN A 94 5.95 -7.86 -3.82
N MET A 95 6.08 -6.60 -3.41
CA MET A 95 5.87 -6.22 -2.02
C MET A 95 4.39 -6.33 -1.61
N VAL A 96 3.46 -6.14 -2.55
CA VAL A 96 2.03 -6.37 -2.33
C VAL A 96 1.71 -7.82 -2.66
N GLN A 97 1.55 -8.66 -1.65
CA GLN A 97 1.46 -10.11 -1.80
C GLN A 97 0.02 -10.62 -1.62
N THR A 98 -0.33 -11.66 -2.37
CA THR A 98 -1.60 -12.39 -2.20
C THR A 98 -1.38 -13.55 -1.24
N VAL A 99 -2.12 -13.59 -0.14
CA VAL A 99 -2.19 -14.74 0.75
C VAL A 99 -3.45 -15.55 0.39
N ARG A 100 -3.25 -16.67 -0.29
CA ARG A 100 -4.36 -17.50 -0.82
C ARG A 100 -5.36 -17.86 0.27
N GLY A 101 -6.64 -17.59 0.01
CA GLY A 101 -7.74 -17.85 0.95
C GLY A 101 -7.89 -16.85 2.10
N ALA A 102 -6.93 -15.94 2.31
CA ALA A 102 -6.96 -15.00 3.43
C ALA A 102 -7.10 -13.53 2.98
N GLY A 103 -6.33 -13.08 1.98
CA GLY A 103 -6.36 -11.70 1.52
C GLY A 103 -5.01 -11.21 1.03
N TYR A 104 -4.60 -10.04 1.49
CA TYR A 104 -3.39 -9.35 1.03
C TYR A 104 -2.51 -8.92 2.19
N ARG A 105 -1.20 -8.86 1.94
CA ARG A 105 -0.23 -8.27 2.86
C ARG A 105 0.79 -7.44 2.11
N PHE A 106 1.48 -6.58 2.83
CA PHE A 106 2.67 -5.91 2.35
C PHE A 106 3.90 -6.47 3.05
N SER A 107 4.91 -6.90 2.31
CA SER A 107 6.11 -7.51 2.88
C SER A 107 7.36 -7.15 2.08
N THR A 108 8.47 -6.93 2.79
CA THR A 108 9.79 -6.79 2.17
C THR A 108 10.47 -8.13 1.94
N ALA A 109 9.95 -9.21 2.54
CA ALA A 109 10.45 -10.55 2.34
C ALA A 109 9.85 -11.11 1.05
N THR A 110 10.72 -11.44 0.09
CA THR A 110 10.36 -12.18 -1.12
C THR A 110 10.16 -13.65 -0.78
#